data_AF-A0A4P5VVF7-F1
#
_entry.id   AF-A0A4P5VVF7-F1
#
_cell.length_a   1.000
_cell.length_b   1.000
_cell.length_c   1.000
_cell.angle_alpha   90.00
_cell.angle_beta   90.00
_cell.angle_gamma   90.00
#
_symmetry.space_group_name_H-M   'P 1'
#
loop_
_entity.id
_entity.type
_entity.pdbx_description
1 polymer ?
#
loop_
_entity_poly.entity_id
_entity_poly.type
_entity_poly.pdbx_seq_one_letter_code
_entity_poly.pdbx_strand_id
1 'polypeptide(L)'
;MLAAGQSPDALGDVACRRAVGVVTAIAWFGWSTRTDEMRHCVDAVWDCLQRCKPKDLPKFFSAVNLRPMLGLRGHGAFRMLPLPPPDALEARIARALNGANGPEATWDWATVVYPLADSKNQKLYQWYRGALGRFWQERLDERPVEEVPKLAAKFEEAWSSFIDQLYGRHELVLYAQRKWIGRWFEDFDPTLPDVTEDRDRPWDYDHIHPQYYVSGRHHVPQVIRDWHASIGNLRAWPYAANRERQEESPADKLSKPSAREREYGVSSAKDLAESSFVSTDGIHWSASVPANALPGYLGRREYQSERAALIKAMTGRFCMLYRHWYETLDIGSWMPKP
;
A
#
# COMPACT_ATOMS: atom_id res chain seq x y z
N MET A 1 -11.32 27.89 3.58
CA MET A 1 -11.40 28.63 2.30
C MET A 1 -12.62 29.53 2.26
N LEU A 2 -13.85 29.01 2.40
CA LEU A 2 -15.08 29.83 2.37
C LEU A 2 -15.07 30.98 3.40
N ALA A 3 -14.71 30.69 4.66
CA ALA A 3 -14.58 31.71 5.71
C ALA A 3 -13.52 32.78 5.41
N ALA A 4 -12.59 32.49 4.49
CA ALA A 4 -11.56 33.40 4.03
C ALA A 4 -11.89 34.07 2.68
N GLY A 5 -13.15 33.96 2.21
CA GLY A 5 -13.62 34.51 0.94
C GLY A 5 -13.06 33.81 -0.30
N GLN A 6 -12.55 32.59 -0.17
CA GLN A 6 -12.02 31.80 -1.29
C GLN A 6 -12.95 30.65 -1.63
N SER A 7 -13.21 30.45 -2.92
CA SER A 7 -13.93 29.27 -3.40
C SER A 7 -13.02 28.03 -3.30
N PRO A 8 -13.50 26.92 -2.71
CA PRO A 8 -12.83 25.62 -2.82
C PRO A 8 -12.60 25.19 -4.28
N ASP A 9 -13.49 25.58 -5.18
CA ASP A 9 -13.40 25.28 -6.63
C ASP A 9 -12.27 26.05 -7.33
N ALA A 10 -11.65 27.02 -6.64
CA ALA A 10 -10.48 27.73 -7.14
C ALA A 10 -9.18 26.92 -7.02
N LEU A 11 -9.21 25.74 -6.39
CA LEU A 11 -8.07 24.82 -6.37
C LEU A 11 -7.92 24.16 -7.74
N GLY A 12 -6.77 24.36 -8.39
CA GLY A 12 -6.44 23.61 -9.60
C GLY A 12 -6.23 22.12 -9.30
N ASP A 13 -6.32 21.28 -10.33
CA ASP A 13 -6.25 19.81 -10.23
C ASP A 13 -5.06 19.28 -9.42
N VAL A 14 -3.90 19.93 -9.51
CA VAL A 14 -2.71 19.56 -8.74
C VAL A 14 -2.93 19.78 -7.24
N ALA A 15 -3.52 20.91 -6.85
CA ALA A 15 -3.80 21.22 -5.45
C ALA A 15 -4.88 20.29 -4.88
N CYS A 16 -5.91 19.98 -5.67
CA CYS A 16 -6.93 19.00 -5.31
C CYS A 16 -6.33 17.60 -5.08
N ARG A 17 -5.50 17.12 -6.01
CA ARG A 17 -4.80 15.83 -5.88
C ARG A 17 -3.95 15.76 -4.62
N ARG A 18 -3.18 16.81 -4.32
CA ARG A 18 -2.39 16.91 -3.08
C ARG A 18 -3.26 16.90 -1.84
N ALA A 19 -4.35 17.67 -1.82
CA ALA A 19 -5.25 17.72 -0.68
C ALA A 19 -5.84 16.33 -0.38
N VAL A 20 -6.34 15.64 -1.41
CA VAL A 20 -6.84 14.26 -1.29
C VAL A 20 -5.71 13.31 -0.87
N GLY A 21 -4.50 13.50 -1.41
CA GLY A 21 -3.31 12.75 -1.02
C GLY A 21 -2.97 12.86 0.45
N VAL A 22 -3.04 14.07 1.01
CA VAL A 22 -2.77 14.31 2.43
C VAL A 22 -3.84 13.69 3.30
N VAL A 23 -5.13 13.87 2.95
CA VAL A 23 -6.25 13.29 3.72
C VAL A 23 -6.16 11.76 3.73
N THR A 24 -5.92 11.14 2.56
CA THR A 24 -5.77 9.68 2.46
C THR A 24 -4.52 9.19 3.17
N ALA A 25 -3.41 9.93 3.11
CA ALA A 25 -2.19 9.59 3.83
C ALA A 25 -2.37 9.63 5.36
N ILE A 26 -3.10 10.61 5.90
CA ILE A 26 -3.45 10.66 7.33
C ILE A 26 -4.33 9.48 7.71
N ALA A 27 -5.37 9.22 6.92
CA ALA A 27 -6.34 8.17 7.19
C ALA A 27 -5.73 6.76 7.12
N TRP A 28 -4.84 6.52 6.14
CA TRP A 28 -4.31 5.18 5.85
C TRP A 28 -2.95 4.90 6.47
N PHE A 29 -2.19 5.95 6.80
CA PHE A 29 -0.81 5.86 7.32
C PHE A 29 -0.56 6.75 8.54
N GLY A 30 -1.62 7.11 9.27
CA GLY A 30 -1.50 7.64 10.62
C GLY A 30 -0.70 6.67 11.50
N TRP A 31 0.04 7.17 12.49
CA TRP A 31 0.91 6.34 13.33
C TRP A 31 0.19 5.12 13.93
N SER A 32 -1.08 5.29 14.29
CA SER A 32 -1.88 4.27 14.95
C SER A 32 -3.28 4.25 14.38
N THR A 33 -3.88 3.06 14.39
CA THR A 33 -5.27 2.82 13.99
C THR A 33 -6.26 3.20 15.09
N ARG A 34 -5.79 3.52 16.29
CA ARG A 34 -6.64 4.00 17.38
C ARG A 34 -7.02 5.46 17.16
N THR A 35 -8.31 5.75 17.29
CA THR A 35 -8.91 7.07 17.03
C THR A 35 -8.30 8.19 17.89
N ASP A 36 -7.92 7.89 19.13
CA ASP A 36 -7.25 8.82 20.04
C ASP A 36 -5.85 9.23 19.55
N GLU A 37 -5.13 8.30 18.93
CA GLU A 37 -3.78 8.54 18.44
C GLU A 37 -3.76 9.23 17.06
N MET A 38 -4.71 8.91 16.17
CA MET A 38 -4.89 9.61 14.89
C MET A 38 -5.16 11.11 15.08
N ARG A 39 -5.84 11.48 16.18
CA ARG A 39 -6.17 12.87 16.50
C ARG A 39 -4.93 13.76 16.53
N HIS A 40 -3.78 13.26 16.99
CA HIS A 40 -2.55 14.06 17.05
C HIS A 40 -1.99 14.45 15.67
N CYS A 41 -2.21 13.61 14.65
CA CYS A 41 -1.85 13.95 13.28
C CYS A 41 -2.78 15.06 12.74
N VAL A 42 -4.08 14.89 12.95
CA VAL A 42 -5.12 15.84 12.55
C VAL A 42 -4.93 17.18 13.24
N ASP A 43 -4.69 17.19 14.56
CA ASP A 43 -4.42 18.39 15.36
C ASP A 43 -3.21 19.15 14.82
N ALA A 44 -2.14 18.45 14.43
CA ALA A 44 -0.95 19.08 13.87
C ALA A 44 -1.25 19.80 12.54
N VAL A 45 -2.06 19.20 11.67
CA VAL A 45 -2.52 19.83 10.42
C VAL A 45 -3.45 20.99 10.71
N TRP A 46 -4.38 20.80 11.63
CA TRP A 46 -5.37 21.78 12.01
C TRP A 46 -4.72 23.05 12.59
N ASP A 47 -3.76 22.90 13.50
CA ASP A 47 -2.97 24.00 14.04
C ASP A 47 -2.23 24.79 12.94
N CYS A 48 -1.67 24.07 11.96
CA CYS A 48 -1.01 24.71 10.82
C CYS A 48 -2.02 25.46 9.94
N LEU A 49 -3.21 24.89 9.74
CA LEU A 49 -4.28 25.49 8.94
C LEU A 49 -4.81 26.76 9.60
N GLN A 50 -5.02 26.76 10.92
CA GLN A 50 -5.47 27.93 11.68
C GLN A 50 -4.49 29.10 11.62
N ARG A 51 -3.18 28.82 11.52
CA ARG A 51 -2.12 29.83 11.40
C ARG A 51 -1.85 30.24 9.94
N CYS A 52 -2.42 29.52 8.98
CA CYS A 52 -2.23 29.80 7.56
C CYS A 52 -2.93 31.10 7.18
N LYS A 53 -2.20 32.02 6.53
CA LYS A 53 -2.80 33.27 6.05
C LYS A 53 -3.77 32.95 4.90
N PRO A 54 -4.90 33.66 4.76
CA PRO A 54 -5.86 33.46 3.67
C PRO A 54 -5.21 33.27 2.29
N LYS A 55 -4.28 34.16 1.91
CA LYS A 55 -3.59 34.11 0.61
C LYS A 55 -2.76 32.83 0.37
N ASP A 56 -2.39 32.12 1.42
CA ASP A 56 -1.54 30.93 1.37
C ASP A 56 -2.36 29.63 1.43
N LEU A 57 -3.68 29.70 1.70
CA LEU A 57 -4.58 28.55 1.75
C LEU A 57 -4.55 27.66 0.49
N PRO A 58 -4.49 28.20 -0.74
CA PRO A 58 -4.38 27.35 -1.94
C PRO A 58 -3.09 26.53 -2.01
N LYS A 59 -2.06 26.93 -1.25
CA LYS A 59 -0.76 26.26 -1.15
C LYS A 59 -0.59 25.54 0.19
N PHE A 60 -1.67 25.42 0.97
CA PHE A 60 -1.62 24.86 2.30
C PHE A 60 -1.02 23.45 2.29
N PHE A 61 -1.50 22.58 1.39
CA PHE A 61 -1.01 21.21 1.24
C PHE A 61 0.35 21.10 0.51
N SER A 62 1.33 21.88 0.95
CA SER A 62 2.71 21.85 0.49
C SER A 62 3.64 21.33 1.59
N ALA A 63 4.86 20.92 1.19
CA ALA A 63 5.85 20.37 2.11
C ALA A 63 6.11 21.27 3.34
N VAL A 64 6.08 22.60 3.16
CA VAL A 64 6.37 23.56 4.23
C VAL A 64 5.39 23.44 5.39
N ASN A 65 4.08 23.38 5.10
CA ASN A 65 3.06 23.37 6.14
C ASN A 65 2.78 21.97 6.70
N LEU A 66 3.13 20.93 5.95
CA LEU A 66 2.85 19.55 6.33
C LEU A 66 4.04 18.86 7.01
N ARG A 67 5.24 19.44 6.94
CA ARG A 67 6.42 18.93 7.64
C ARG A 67 6.20 18.63 9.13
N PRO A 68 5.45 19.43 9.93
CA PRO A 68 5.18 19.12 11.33
C PRO A 68 4.45 17.78 11.55
N MET A 69 3.71 17.27 10.56
CA MET A 69 3.02 15.97 10.64
C MET A 69 3.99 14.79 10.65
N LEU A 70 5.18 14.96 10.08
CA LEU A 70 6.23 13.95 10.04
C LEU A 70 7.16 14.04 11.25
N GLY A 71 6.84 14.90 12.22
CA GLY A 71 7.60 15.07 13.44
C GLY A 71 7.33 13.99 14.47
N LEU A 72 8.24 13.87 15.42
CA LEU A 72 8.05 13.05 16.61
C LEU A 72 7.21 13.81 17.66
N ARG A 73 6.45 13.04 18.45
CA ARG A 73 5.74 13.50 19.66
C ARG A 73 6.72 13.58 20.83
N GLY A 74 6.29 14.17 21.95
CA GLY A 74 7.13 14.36 23.14
C GLY A 74 7.75 13.07 23.71
N HIS A 75 7.08 11.93 23.58
CA HIS A 75 7.59 10.62 23.98
C HIS A 75 8.30 9.86 22.82
N GLY A 76 8.59 10.54 21.71
CA GLY A 76 9.30 9.96 20.56
C GLY A 76 8.46 9.10 19.61
N ALA A 77 7.14 8.98 19.80
CA ALA A 77 6.26 8.34 18.82
C ALA A 77 6.05 9.22 17.59
N PHE A 78 5.65 8.62 16.47
CA PHE A 78 5.35 9.36 15.25
C PHE A 78 3.98 10.05 15.36
N ARG A 79 3.84 11.19 14.69
CA ARG A 79 2.51 11.78 14.43
C ARG A 79 1.86 11.14 13.20
N MET A 80 2.66 10.93 12.16
CA MET A 80 2.30 10.25 10.93
C MET A 80 3.50 9.38 10.51
N LEU A 81 3.23 8.24 9.87
CA LEU A 81 4.30 7.47 9.27
C LEU A 81 4.86 8.21 8.05
N PRO A 82 6.18 8.33 7.93
CA PRO A 82 6.80 8.84 6.71
C PRO A 82 6.59 7.87 5.55
N LEU A 83 6.28 8.43 4.38
CA LEU A 83 5.92 7.66 3.18
C LEU A 83 7.08 7.67 2.19
N PRO A 84 7.88 6.59 2.13
CA PRO A 84 9.04 6.54 1.24
C PRO A 84 8.62 6.62 -0.24
N PRO A 85 9.45 7.20 -1.11
CA PRO A 85 9.21 7.20 -2.56
C PRO A 85 9.08 5.76 -3.08
N PRO A 86 8.24 5.52 -4.11
CA PRO A 86 8.06 4.20 -4.70
C PRO A 86 9.37 3.50 -5.09
N ASP A 87 10.32 4.23 -5.67
CA ASP A 87 11.64 3.68 -6.06
C ASP A 87 12.45 3.15 -4.86
N ALA A 88 12.27 3.74 -3.67
CA ALA A 88 12.93 3.29 -2.45
C ALA A 88 12.27 2.02 -1.89
N LEU A 89 10.93 1.96 -1.93
CA LEU A 89 10.16 0.75 -1.60
C LEU A 89 10.53 -0.41 -2.53
N GLU A 90 10.46 -0.19 -3.84
CA GLU A 90 10.76 -1.21 -4.85
C GLU A 90 12.19 -1.72 -4.73
N ALA A 91 13.16 -0.83 -4.53
CA ALA A 91 14.55 -1.25 -4.30
C ALA A 91 14.71 -2.08 -3.02
N ARG A 92 13.95 -1.78 -1.95
CA ARG A 92 13.96 -2.58 -0.71
C ARG A 92 13.36 -3.96 -0.94
N ILE A 93 12.22 -4.05 -1.62
CA ILE A 93 11.55 -5.31 -1.91
C ILE A 93 12.39 -6.16 -2.87
N ALA A 94 12.90 -5.58 -3.95
CA ALA A 94 13.79 -6.29 -4.89
C ALA A 94 15.05 -6.83 -4.20
N ARG A 95 15.67 -6.06 -3.31
CA ARG A 95 16.82 -6.55 -2.52
C ARG A 95 16.42 -7.66 -1.56
N ALA A 96 15.27 -7.56 -0.91
CA ALA A 96 14.77 -8.63 -0.05
C ALA A 96 14.63 -9.95 -0.84
N LEU A 97 14.09 -9.88 -2.06
CA LEU A 97 13.90 -11.05 -2.91
C LEU A 97 15.21 -11.61 -3.53
N ASN A 98 16.22 -10.74 -3.73
CA ASN A 98 17.49 -11.09 -4.38
C ASN A 98 18.68 -11.27 -3.41
N GLY A 99 18.45 -11.20 -2.09
CA GLY A 99 19.51 -11.37 -1.07
C GLY A 99 20.24 -12.72 -1.16
N ALA A 100 21.35 -12.87 -0.41
CA ALA A 100 22.36 -13.95 -0.53
C ALA A 100 21.86 -15.41 -0.48
N ASN A 101 20.57 -15.60 -0.23
CA ASN A 101 19.88 -16.85 0.02
C ASN A 101 18.77 -17.14 -1.03
N GLY A 102 18.52 -16.21 -1.95
CA GLY A 102 17.43 -16.28 -2.93
C GLY A 102 16.04 -16.42 -2.28
N PRO A 103 14.99 -16.68 -3.07
CA PRO A 103 13.66 -17.04 -2.54
C PRO A 103 13.64 -18.37 -1.75
N GLU A 104 14.80 -19.04 -1.57
CA GLU A 104 14.92 -20.34 -0.93
C GLU A 104 15.36 -20.31 0.54
N ALA A 105 16.20 -19.35 0.95
CA ALA A 105 16.85 -19.41 2.26
C ALA A 105 16.40 -18.36 3.29
N THR A 106 15.30 -17.66 3.03
CA THR A 106 14.58 -16.94 4.09
C THR A 106 13.10 -17.28 4.04
N TRP A 107 12.72 -18.19 4.92
CA TRP A 107 11.36 -18.71 5.02
C TRP A 107 10.41 -17.71 5.67
N ASP A 108 10.90 -16.67 6.33
CA ASP A 108 10.09 -15.73 7.12
C ASP A 108 10.21 -14.31 6.54
N TRP A 109 9.11 -13.74 6.05
CA TRP A 109 9.06 -12.38 5.52
C TRP A 109 9.64 -11.34 6.49
N ALA A 110 9.43 -11.54 7.79
CA ALA A 110 9.80 -10.61 8.82
C ALA A 110 11.33 -10.46 8.87
N THR A 111 12.04 -11.56 8.61
CA THR A 111 13.51 -11.58 8.62
C THR A 111 14.14 -10.87 7.42
N VAL A 112 13.39 -10.67 6.33
CA VAL A 112 13.94 -10.17 5.06
C VAL A 112 13.51 -8.75 4.74
N VAL A 113 12.29 -8.37 5.13
CA VAL A 113 11.69 -7.09 4.77
C VAL A 113 11.87 -6.04 5.88
N TYR A 114 11.72 -6.41 7.15
CA TYR A 114 11.80 -5.45 8.26
C TYR A 114 13.19 -4.86 8.54
N PRO A 115 14.30 -5.63 8.54
CA PRO A 115 15.56 -5.06 8.96
C PRO A 115 16.04 -3.95 8.00
N LEU A 116 16.24 -2.72 8.46
CA LEU A 116 16.96 -1.69 7.70
C LEU A 116 18.46 -1.68 7.99
N ALA A 117 18.89 -2.38 9.04
CA ALA A 117 20.25 -2.36 9.59
C ALA A 117 21.35 -2.69 8.56
N ASP A 118 21.02 -3.39 7.47
CA ASP A 118 22.00 -4.11 6.66
C ASP A 118 22.61 -3.31 5.49
N SER A 119 22.41 -1.99 5.40
CA SER A 119 23.42 -1.06 4.83
C SER A 119 22.97 0.39 4.85
N LYS A 120 23.84 1.29 5.34
CA LYS A 120 23.72 2.76 5.17
C LYS A 120 23.66 3.22 3.70
N ASN A 121 23.96 2.32 2.77
CA ASN A 121 24.00 2.57 1.33
C ASN A 121 22.67 2.24 0.63
N GLN A 122 21.65 1.81 1.36
CA GLN A 122 20.37 1.51 0.76
C GLN A 122 19.58 2.80 0.45
N LYS A 123 18.97 2.89 -0.74
CA LYS A 123 18.10 4.00 -1.16
C LYS A 123 17.10 4.42 -0.09
N LEU A 124 16.45 3.46 0.57
CA LEU A 124 15.47 3.70 1.62
C LEU A 124 16.10 4.36 2.86
N TYR A 125 17.20 3.81 3.37
CA TYR A 125 17.92 4.39 4.49
C TYR A 125 18.43 5.80 4.18
N GLN A 126 18.98 5.99 2.97
CA GLN A 126 19.45 7.31 2.50
C GLN A 126 18.31 8.32 2.42
N TRP A 127 17.14 7.90 1.95
CA TRP A 127 15.95 8.73 1.94
C TRP A 127 15.54 9.16 3.35
N TYR A 128 15.38 8.22 4.29
CA TYR A 128 15.08 8.55 5.69
C TYR A 128 16.09 9.54 6.28
N ARG A 129 17.38 9.27 6.07
CA ARG A 129 18.46 10.11 6.59
C ARG A 129 18.43 11.53 6.04
N GLY A 130 18.27 11.70 4.72
CA GLY A 130 18.21 13.02 4.10
C GLY A 130 16.93 13.77 4.44
N ALA A 131 15.78 13.09 4.29
CA ALA A 131 14.46 13.68 4.42
C ALA A 131 14.11 14.05 5.88
N LEU A 132 14.49 13.21 6.83
CA LEU A 132 13.99 13.26 8.21
C LEU A 132 15.10 13.29 9.26
N GLY A 133 16.32 12.88 8.91
CA GLY A 133 17.39 12.63 9.88
C GLY A 133 17.69 13.83 10.79
N ARG A 134 17.95 15.01 10.20
CA ARG A 134 18.20 16.23 10.99
C ARG A 134 16.99 16.61 11.86
N PHE A 135 15.79 16.56 11.26
CA PHE A 135 14.55 16.98 11.90
C PHE A 135 14.17 16.10 13.09
N TRP A 136 14.43 14.79 13.00
CA TRP A 136 14.22 13.86 14.10
C TRP A 136 15.35 13.93 15.13
N GLN A 137 16.61 14.09 14.71
CA GLN A 137 17.74 14.22 15.63
C GLN A 137 17.55 15.40 16.57
N GLU A 138 17.18 16.58 16.06
CA GLU A 138 16.92 17.78 16.87
C GLU A 138 15.89 17.50 17.98
N ARG A 139 14.84 16.73 17.70
CA ARG A 139 13.82 16.34 18.69
C ARG A 139 14.26 15.26 19.66
N LEU A 140 15.15 14.39 19.22
CA LEU A 140 15.70 13.32 20.05
C LEU A 140 16.73 13.88 21.04
N ASP A 141 17.49 14.91 20.65
CA ASP A 141 18.48 15.58 21.51
C ASP A 141 17.83 16.43 22.61
N GLU A 142 16.56 16.84 22.46
CA GLU A 142 15.77 17.52 23.49
C GLU A 142 15.40 16.61 24.68
N ARG A 143 15.66 15.29 24.59
CA ARG A 143 15.26 14.30 25.61
C ARG A 143 16.41 13.93 26.55
N PRO A 144 16.11 13.45 27.78
CA PRO A 144 17.11 12.90 28.68
C PRO A 144 17.88 11.74 28.02
N VAL A 145 19.21 11.72 28.15
CA VAL A 145 20.13 10.78 27.47
C VAL A 145 19.72 9.30 27.63
N GLU A 146 19.16 8.94 28.77
CA GLU A 146 18.75 7.57 29.12
C GLU A 146 17.55 7.07 28.31
N GLU A 147 16.76 7.96 27.69
CA GLU A 147 15.55 7.60 26.94
C GLU A 147 15.65 7.79 25.43
N VAL A 148 16.81 8.22 24.90
CA VAL A 148 16.97 8.57 23.47
C VAL A 148 17.19 7.32 22.62
N PRO A 149 16.23 6.91 21.77
CA PRO A 149 16.48 5.86 20.80
C PRO A 149 17.46 6.41 19.75
N LYS A 150 18.42 5.59 19.31
CA LYS A 150 19.31 5.98 18.20
C LYS A 150 18.48 6.30 16.96
N LEU A 151 18.84 7.34 16.22
CA LEU A 151 18.14 7.75 14.98
C LEU A 151 17.91 6.59 13.99
N ALA A 152 18.88 5.67 13.89
CA ALA A 152 18.75 4.47 13.06
C ALA A 152 17.60 3.55 13.51
N ALA A 153 17.42 3.36 14.82
CA ALA A 153 16.32 2.57 15.36
C ALA A 153 14.97 3.24 15.06
N LYS A 154 14.90 4.58 15.01
CA LYS A 154 13.70 5.29 14.57
C LYS A 154 13.39 5.11 13.09
N PHE A 155 14.40 5.01 12.23
CA PHE A 155 14.17 4.65 10.82
C PHE A 155 13.61 3.24 10.70
N GLU A 156 14.15 2.28 11.46
CA GLU A 156 13.66 0.90 11.50
C GLU A 156 12.22 0.81 11.98
N GLU A 157 11.89 1.49 13.08
CA GLU A 157 10.52 1.56 13.61
C GLU A 157 9.56 2.15 12.58
N ALA A 158 9.92 3.29 11.97
CA ALA A 158 9.10 3.94 10.94
C ALA A 158 8.86 3.04 9.72
N TRP A 159 9.89 2.33 9.27
CA TRP A 159 9.78 1.42 8.14
C TRP A 159 8.92 0.20 8.46
N SER A 160 9.14 -0.44 9.62
CA SER A 160 8.36 -1.60 10.04
C SER A 160 6.88 -1.25 10.15
N SER A 161 6.57 -0.15 10.81
CA SER A 161 5.17 0.29 10.91
C SER A 161 4.58 0.70 9.55
N PHE A 162 5.37 1.32 8.66
CA PHE A 162 4.91 1.63 7.31
C PHE A 162 4.60 0.37 6.51
N ILE A 163 5.50 -0.62 6.49
CA ILE A 163 5.28 -1.84 5.69
C ILE A 163 4.14 -2.67 6.26
N ASP A 164 3.96 -2.72 7.59
CA ASP A 164 2.82 -3.37 8.24
C ASP A 164 1.49 -2.77 7.83
N GLN A 165 1.42 -1.43 7.85
CA GLN A 165 0.21 -0.75 7.44
C GLN A 165 -0.05 -0.90 5.95
N LEU A 166 1.00 -0.91 5.12
CA LEU A 166 0.86 -1.08 3.67
C LEU A 166 0.42 -2.51 3.30
N TYR A 167 0.93 -3.52 3.99
CA TYR A 167 0.73 -4.94 3.73
C TYR A 167 -0.74 -5.34 3.53
N GLY A 168 -1.63 -4.85 4.40
CA GLY A 168 -3.06 -5.14 4.42
C GLY A 168 -3.96 -3.98 3.99
N ARG A 169 -3.43 -2.93 3.35
CA ARG A 169 -4.19 -1.70 3.07
C ARG A 169 -5.15 -1.83 1.88
N HIS A 170 -6.31 -2.45 2.10
CA HIS A 170 -7.30 -2.71 1.06
C HIS A 170 -7.78 -1.45 0.32
N GLU A 171 -7.74 -0.28 0.97
CA GLU A 171 -8.09 1.01 0.38
C GLU A 171 -7.22 1.34 -0.84
N LEU A 172 -5.97 0.87 -0.90
CA LEU A 172 -5.13 1.02 -2.08
C LEU A 172 -5.61 0.18 -3.26
N VAL A 173 -6.15 -1.01 -2.99
CA VAL A 173 -6.76 -1.89 -4.00
C VAL A 173 -8.00 -1.20 -4.57
N LEU A 174 -8.89 -0.71 -3.70
CA LEU A 174 -10.07 0.05 -4.11
C LEU A 174 -9.70 1.31 -4.87
N TYR A 175 -8.71 2.07 -4.38
CA TYR A 175 -8.24 3.26 -5.06
C TYR A 175 -7.73 2.93 -6.46
N ALA A 176 -6.92 1.88 -6.62
CA ALA A 176 -6.40 1.49 -7.93
C ALA A 176 -7.50 1.06 -8.90
N GLN A 177 -8.52 0.36 -8.40
CA GLN A 177 -9.65 -0.15 -9.20
C GLN A 177 -10.85 0.81 -9.28
N ARG A 178 -10.78 2.00 -8.66
CA ARG A 178 -11.91 2.95 -8.48
C ARG A 178 -12.71 3.25 -9.74
N LYS A 179 -12.05 3.31 -10.91
CA LYS A 179 -12.73 3.54 -12.20
C LYS A 179 -13.65 2.38 -12.59
N TRP A 180 -13.21 1.15 -12.36
CA TRP A 180 -14.01 -0.05 -12.62
C TRP A 180 -15.09 -0.24 -11.56
N ILE A 181 -14.76 -0.01 -10.29
CA ILE A 181 -15.75 -0.05 -9.20
C ILE A 181 -16.89 0.94 -9.47
N GLY A 182 -16.58 2.18 -9.81
CA GLY A 182 -17.60 3.19 -10.15
C GLY A 182 -18.40 2.85 -11.42
N ARG A 183 -17.84 2.06 -12.34
CA ARG A 183 -18.57 1.55 -13.52
C ARG A 183 -19.48 0.37 -13.17
N TRP A 184 -19.05 -0.50 -12.27
CA TRP A 184 -19.83 -1.66 -11.85
C TRP A 184 -21.00 -1.27 -10.95
N PHE A 185 -20.82 -0.23 -10.15
CA PHE A 185 -21.74 0.20 -9.11
C PHE A 185 -21.92 1.72 -9.15
N GLU A 186 -22.48 2.23 -10.24
CA GLU A 186 -22.68 3.68 -10.45
C GLU A 186 -23.55 4.31 -9.35
N ASP A 187 -24.54 3.56 -8.86
CA ASP A 187 -25.46 4.00 -7.81
C ASP A 187 -24.92 3.79 -6.38
N PHE A 188 -23.71 3.25 -6.23
CA PHE A 188 -23.12 3.01 -4.92
C PHE A 188 -22.57 4.31 -4.33
N ASP A 189 -23.14 4.74 -3.21
CA ASP A 189 -22.66 5.90 -2.46
C ASP A 189 -21.73 5.46 -1.30
N PRO A 190 -20.40 5.65 -1.41
CA PRO A 190 -19.45 5.28 -0.37
C PRO A 190 -19.52 6.17 0.88
N THR A 191 -20.38 7.20 0.90
CA THR A 191 -20.53 8.11 2.05
C THR A 191 -21.62 7.67 3.02
N LEU A 192 -22.42 6.66 2.67
CA LEU A 192 -23.48 6.12 3.52
C LEU A 192 -22.90 5.12 4.56
N PRO A 193 -22.98 5.42 5.87
CA PRO A 193 -22.36 4.60 6.92
C PRO A 193 -22.82 3.15 6.91
N ASP A 194 -24.14 2.93 6.74
CA ASP A 194 -24.78 1.60 6.79
C ASP A 194 -24.34 0.68 5.64
N VAL A 195 -23.85 1.25 4.53
CA VAL A 195 -23.42 0.53 3.33
C VAL A 195 -21.90 0.24 3.35
N THR A 196 -21.15 0.95 4.20
CA THR A 196 -19.69 0.79 4.36
C THR A 196 -19.28 -0.24 5.42
N GLU A 197 -20.21 -0.68 6.27
CA GLU A 197 -19.99 -1.85 7.13
C GLU A 197 -19.97 -3.12 6.26
N ASP A 198 -19.04 -4.06 6.53
CA ASP A 198 -18.66 -5.22 5.70
C ASP A 198 -19.79 -6.12 5.17
N ARG A 199 -21.06 -5.89 5.55
CA ARG A 199 -22.21 -6.71 5.22
C ARG A 199 -22.92 -6.32 3.92
N ASP A 200 -22.85 -5.06 3.48
CA ASP A 200 -23.71 -4.56 2.39
C ASP A 200 -22.95 -3.96 1.18
N ARG A 201 -21.65 -4.19 1.06
CA ARG A 201 -20.90 -3.79 -0.14
C ARG A 201 -21.15 -4.74 -1.33
N PRO A 202 -21.24 -4.22 -2.57
CA PRO A 202 -21.56 -5.05 -3.73
C PRO A 202 -20.34 -5.79 -4.33
N TRP A 203 -19.15 -5.64 -3.73
CA TRP A 203 -17.92 -6.35 -4.10
C TRP A 203 -17.33 -7.13 -2.93
N ASP A 204 -16.46 -8.07 -3.25
CA ASP A 204 -15.64 -8.81 -2.29
C ASP A 204 -14.15 -8.70 -2.64
N TYR A 205 -13.27 -9.04 -1.70
CA TYR A 205 -11.84 -9.19 -1.97
C TYR A 205 -11.54 -10.62 -2.45
N ASP A 206 -11.29 -10.76 -3.75
CA ASP A 206 -10.88 -12.02 -4.37
C ASP A 206 -9.35 -12.14 -4.36
N HIS A 207 -8.86 -13.37 -4.16
CA HIS A 207 -7.45 -13.66 -4.34
C HIS A 207 -7.19 -13.98 -5.82
N ILE A 208 -6.27 -13.25 -6.45
CA ILE A 208 -5.87 -13.50 -7.85
C ILE A 208 -5.28 -14.90 -7.97
N HIS A 209 -4.35 -15.26 -7.07
CA HIS A 209 -3.92 -16.64 -6.85
C HIS A 209 -4.79 -17.30 -5.77
N PRO A 210 -5.54 -18.37 -6.07
CA PRO A 210 -6.53 -18.93 -5.16
C PRO A 210 -6.00 -19.36 -3.80
N GLN A 211 -6.76 -19.03 -2.76
CA GLN A 211 -6.56 -19.52 -1.40
C GLN A 211 -6.55 -21.07 -1.32
N TYR A 212 -7.22 -21.75 -2.26
CA TYR A 212 -7.27 -23.21 -2.41
C TYR A 212 -5.87 -23.89 -2.38
N TYR A 213 -4.87 -23.24 -2.97
CA TYR A 213 -3.51 -23.77 -3.07
C TYR A 213 -2.67 -23.56 -1.80
N VAL A 214 -3.15 -22.76 -0.85
CA VAL A 214 -2.41 -22.37 0.37
C VAL A 214 -3.11 -22.84 1.65
N SER A 215 -4.43 -22.68 1.73
CA SER A 215 -5.23 -22.98 2.91
C SER A 215 -5.22 -24.48 3.23
N GLY A 216 -4.93 -24.81 4.49
CA GLY A 216 -4.83 -26.19 4.97
C GLY A 216 -3.72 -27.03 4.32
N ARG A 217 -2.85 -26.44 3.49
CA ARG A 217 -1.76 -27.17 2.83
C ARG A 217 -0.52 -27.19 3.70
N HIS A 218 0.18 -28.32 3.76
CA HIS A 218 1.45 -28.43 4.49
C HIS A 218 2.64 -28.02 3.62
N HIS A 219 3.76 -27.68 4.26
CA HIS A 219 5.05 -27.37 3.62
C HIS A 219 5.09 -26.20 2.63
N VAL A 220 3.99 -25.45 2.46
CA VAL A 220 4.02 -24.17 1.73
C VAL A 220 4.94 -23.20 2.47
N PRO A 221 5.98 -22.64 1.81
CA PRO A 221 6.89 -21.68 2.42
C PRO A 221 6.16 -20.51 3.07
N GLN A 222 6.60 -20.11 4.27
CA GLN A 222 5.92 -19.08 5.04
C GLN A 222 5.91 -17.73 4.30
N VAL A 223 7.02 -17.35 3.65
CA VAL A 223 7.09 -16.19 2.74
C VAL A 223 5.99 -16.18 1.66
N ILE A 224 5.57 -17.35 1.15
CA ILE A 224 4.46 -17.42 0.18
C ILE A 224 3.14 -17.13 0.89
N ARG A 225 2.91 -17.70 2.08
CA ARG A 225 1.70 -17.41 2.87
C ARG A 225 1.60 -15.94 3.21
N ASP A 226 2.71 -15.34 3.61
CA ASP A 226 2.79 -13.93 3.95
C ASP A 226 2.43 -13.08 2.74
N TRP A 227 3.09 -13.24 1.59
CA TRP A 227 2.73 -12.44 0.43
C TRP A 227 1.36 -12.77 -0.16
N HIS A 228 0.87 -14.01 0.00
CA HIS A 228 -0.44 -14.44 -0.49
C HIS A 228 -1.60 -13.73 0.23
N ALA A 229 -1.43 -13.43 1.52
CA ALA A 229 -2.39 -12.64 2.29
C ALA A 229 -2.21 -11.10 2.16
N SER A 230 -1.20 -10.64 1.42
CA SER A 230 -1.00 -9.20 1.18
C SER A 230 -1.96 -8.64 0.13
N ILE A 231 -2.11 -7.31 0.11
CA ILE A 231 -2.85 -6.62 -0.96
C ILE A 231 -2.31 -6.87 -2.37
N GLY A 232 -1.06 -7.36 -2.50
CA GLY A 232 -0.48 -7.76 -3.78
C GLY A 232 -1.27 -8.86 -4.49
N ASN A 233 -1.92 -9.75 -3.72
CA ASN A 233 -2.73 -10.85 -4.25
C ASN A 233 -4.24 -10.57 -4.25
N LEU A 234 -4.68 -9.44 -3.67
CA LEU A 234 -6.10 -9.13 -3.53
C LEU A 234 -6.61 -8.18 -4.61
N ARG A 235 -7.79 -8.46 -5.14
CA ARG A 235 -8.54 -7.54 -6.02
C ARG A 235 -9.95 -7.36 -5.47
N ALA A 236 -10.49 -6.14 -5.54
CA ALA A 236 -11.93 -5.96 -5.40
C ALA A 236 -12.62 -6.48 -6.65
N TRP A 237 -13.63 -7.32 -6.46
CA TRP A 237 -14.35 -7.99 -7.54
C TRP A 237 -15.85 -8.04 -7.26
N PRO A 238 -16.73 -7.92 -8.28
CA PRO A 238 -18.17 -8.00 -8.04
C PRO A 238 -18.55 -9.31 -7.33
N TYR A 239 -19.33 -9.19 -6.25
CA TYR A 239 -19.60 -10.31 -5.34
C TYR A 239 -20.14 -11.54 -6.08
N ALA A 240 -21.10 -11.32 -6.99
CA ALA A 240 -21.71 -12.40 -7.77
C ALA A 240 -20.73 -13.06 -8.75
N ALA A 241 -19.81 -12.30 -9.34
CA ALA A 241 -18.79 -12.84 -10.25
C ALA A 241 -17.69 -13.59 -9.49
N ASN A 242 -17.34 -13.14 -8.27
CA ASN A 242 -16.31 -13.77 -7.45
C ASN A 242 -16.68 -15.22 -7.09
N ARG A 243 -17.94 -15.48 -6.72
CA ARG A 243 -18.39 -16.82 -6.30
C ARG A 243 -18.33 -17.87 -7.41
N GLU A 244 -18.29 -17.47 -8.68
CA GLU A 244 -18.23 -18.40 -9.82
C GLU A 244 -16.83 -19.01 -10.01
N ARG A 245 -15.76 -18.28 -9.65
CA ARG A 245 -14.38 -18.59 -10.07
C ARG A 245 -13.38 -18.78 -8.92
N GLN A 246 -13.86 -19.10 -7.72
CA GLN A 246 -13.06 -19.06 -6.48
C GLN A 246 -11.78 -19.91 -6.53
N GLU A 247 -11.79 -21.03 -7.25
CA GLU A 247 -10.68 -21.98 -7.32
C GLU A 247 -9.85 -21.87 -8.61
N GLU A 248 -10.24 -21.00 -9.54
CA GLU A 248 -9.60 -20.91 -10.85
C GLU A 248 -8.20 -20.29 -10.78
N SER A 249 -7.27 -20.84 -11.57
CA SER A 249 -5.88 -20.36 -11.59
C SER A 249 -5.80 -18.90 -12.07
N PRO A 250 -4.74 -18.15 -11.73
CA PRO A 250 -4.53 -16.82 -12.29
C PRO A 250 -4.52 -16.79 -13.83
N ALA A 251 -3.98 -17.83 -14.47
CA ALA A 251 -3.94 -17.94 -15.91
C ALA A 251 -5.37 -18.00 -16.49
N ASP A 252 -6.26 -18.76 -15.86
CA ASP A 252 -7.66 -18.83 -16.26
C ASP A 252 -8.41 -17.54 -15.92
N LYS A 253 -8.24 -17.04 -14.68
CA LYS A 253 -8.86 -15.81 -14.17
C LYS A 253 -8.56 -14.59 -15.04
N LEU A 254 -7.37 -14.52 -15.63
CA LEU A 254 -6.92 -13.35 -16.39
C LEU A 254 -6.99 -13.53 -17.91
N SER A 255 -7.22 -14.76 -18.43
CA SER A 255 -7.25 -15.00 -19.88
C SER A 255 -8.64 -14.91 -20.50
N LYS A 256 -9.69 -15.32 -19.78
CA LYS A 256 -11.05 -15.37 -20.34
C LYS A 256 -12.10 -14.94 -19.32
N PRO A 257 -12.95 -13.94 -19.64
CA PRO A 257 -14.03 -13.54 -18.75
C PRO A 257 -15.15 -14.58 -18.71
N SER A 258 -15.72 -14.82 -17.53
CA SER A 258 -16.92 -15.62 -17.33
C SER A 258 -18.18 -14.92 -17.86
N ALA A 259 -19.31 -15.64 -17.89
CA ALA A 259 -20.58 -15.05 -18.25
C ALA A 259 -20.96 -13.91 -17.28
N ARG A 260 -20.73 -14.11 -15.98
CA ARG A 260 -21.04 -13.13 -14.95
C ARG A 260 -20.16 -11.89 -15.05
N GLU A 261 -18.87 -12.05 -15.33
CA GLU A 261 -17.94 -10.92 -15.52
C GLU A 261 -18.34 -10.04 -16.71
N ARG A 262 -18.91 -10.62 -17.78
CA ARG A 262 -19.43 -9.87 -18.94
C ARG A 262 -20.63 -9.00 -18.59
N GLU A 263 -21.47 -9.39 -17.64
CA GLU A 263 -22.57 -8.55 -17.15
C GLU A 263 -22.04 -7.24 -16.54
N TYR A 264 -20.82 -7.26 -15.97
CA TYR A 264 -20.11 -6.11 -15.44
C TYR A 264 -19.24 -5.38 -16.48
N GLY A 265 -19.43 -5.68 -17.77
CA GLY A 265 -18.69 -5.04 -18.86
C GLY A 265 -17.24 -5.48 -18.99
N VAL A 266 -16.83 -6.59 -18.37
CA VAL A 266 -15.51 -7.21 -18.53
C VAL A 266 -15.58 -8.20 -19.69
N SER A 267 -15.06 -7.82 -20.85
CA SER A 267 -15.29 -8.51 -22.13
C SER A 267 -14.05 -9.17 -22.72
N SER A 268 -12.87 -8.87 -22.19
CA SER A 268 -11.59 -9.35 -22.70
C SER A 268 -10.57 -9.65 -21.59
N ALA A 269 -9.50 -10.36 -21.94
CA ALA A 269 -8.32 -10.55 -21.06
C ALA A 269 -7.72 -9.20 -20.62
N LYS A 270 -7.74 -8.21 -21.52
CA LYS A 270 -7.30 -6.84 -21.22
C LYS A 270 -8.17 -6.22 -20.14
N ASP A 271 -9.50 -6.33 -20.25
CA ASP A 271 -10.41 -5.82 -19.22
C ASP A 271 -10.18 -6.51 -17.88
N LEU A 272 -9.93 -7.83 -17.87
CA LEU A 272 -9.61 -8.59 -16.65
C LEU A 272 -8.33 -8.09 -15.98
N ALA A 273 -7.26 -7.89 -16.77
CA ALA A 273 -5.99 -7.37 -16.26
C ALA A 273 -6.14 -5.94 -15.73
N GLU A 274 -6.77 -5.05 -16.51
CA GLU A 274 -6.98 -3.64 -16.13
C GLU A 274 -7.88 -3.52 -14.90
N SER A 275 -9.00 -4.25 -14.87
CA SER A 275 -9.92 -4.24 -13.72
C SER A 275 -9.32 -4.89 -12.49
N SER A 276 -8.40 -5.85 -12.61
CA SER A 276 -7.66 -6.44 -11.47
C SER A 276 -6.43 -5.62 -11.07
N PHE A 277 -6.11 -4.55 -11.81
CA PHE A 277 -4.88 -3.76 -11.66
C PHE A 277 -3.61 -4.63 -11.73
N VAL A 278 -3.52 -5.47 -12.77
CA VAL A 278 -2.40 -6.34 -13.08
C VAL A 278 -1.74 -5.85 -14.37
N SER A 279 -0.41 -5.98 -14.49
CA SER A 279 0.29 -5.65 -15.75
C SER A 279 -0.26 -6.50 -16.90
N THR A 280 -0.42 -5.89 -18.07
CA THR A 280 -1.03 -6.56 -19.24
C THR A 280 -0.24 -7.74 -19.78
N ASP A 281 1.06 -7.81 -19.47
CA ASP A 281 1.88 -8.97 -19.83
C ASP A 281 1.53 -10.19 -18.95
N GLY A 282 1.08 -10.00 -17.71
CA GLY A 282 0.55 -11.06 -16.83
C GLY A 282 1.49 -12.25 -16.63
N ILE A 283 2.77 -12.10 -17.03
CA ILE A 283 3.69 -13.23 -17.28
C ILE A 283 3.92 -13.99 -15.99
N HIS A 284 4.12 -13.26 -14.88
CA HIS A 284 4.37 -13.87 -13.59
C HIS A 284 3.14 -14.54 -12.99
N TRP A 285 1.93 -14.00 -13.19
CA TRP A 285 0.69 -14.62 -12.74
C TRP A 285 0.43 -15.92 -13.50
N SER A 286 0.57 -15.91 -14.82
CA SER A 286 0.37 -17.10 -15.64
C SER A 286 1.39 -18.19 -15.35
N ALA A 287 2.65 -17.81 -15.08
CA ALA A 287 3.72 -18.74 -14.71
C ALA A 287 3.67 -19.20 -13.24
N SER A 288 2.73 -18.70 -12.43
CA SER A 288 2.67 -19.01 -11.00
C SER A 288 1.97 -20.34 -10.68
N VAL A 289 1.23 -20.90 -11.64
CA VAL A 289 0.48 -22.16 -11.48
C VAL A 289 0.83 -23.10 -12.65
N PRO A 290 1.33 -24.31 -12.39
CA PRO A 290 1.62 -25.27 -13.45
C PRO A 290 0.32 -25.84 -14.04
N ALA A 291 0.35 -26.27 -15.31
CA ALA A 291 -0.85 -26.74 -16.03
C ALA A 291 -1.60 -27.89 -15.32
N ASN A 292 -0.88 -28.75 -14.59
CA ASN A 292 -1.45 -29.87 -13.83
C ASN A 292 -1.32 -29.65 -12.31
N ALA A 293 -1.52 -28.41 -11.85
CA ALA A 293 -1.36 -28.03 -10.45
C ALA A 293 -2.22 -28.88 -9.50
N LEU A 294 -1.56 -29.72 -8.72
CA LEU A 294 -2.21 -30.42 -7.63
C LEU A 294 -2.36 -29.50 -6.41
N PRO A 295 -3.37 -29.74 -5.55
CA PRO A 295 -3.49 -29.02 -4.30
C PRO A 295 -2.21 -29.23 -3.46
N GLY A 296 -1.56 -28.13 -3.05
CA GLY A 296 -0.30 -28.18 -2.32
C GLY A 296 0.97 -28.25 -3.18
N TYR A 297 0.91 -28.00 -4.50
CA TYR A 297 2.12 -27.92 -5.35
C TYR A 297 3.17 -26.93 -4.79
N LEU A 298 2.72 -25.84 -4.15
CA LEU A 298 3.59 -24.86 -3.49
C LEU A 298 4.47 -25.43 -2.37
N GLY A 299 4.15 -26.61 -1.83
CA GLY A 299 4.97 -27.29 -0.83
C GLY A 299 6.06 -28.19 -1.43
N ARG A 300 6.09 -28.39 -2.75
CA ARG A 300 7.01 -29.32 -3.40
C ARG A 300 8.21 -28.61 -4.03
N ARG A 301 9.37 -29.28 -4.01
CA ARG A 301 10.65 -28.67 -4.41
C ARG A 301 10.73 -28.44 -5.92
N GLU A 302 10.10 -29.29 -6.72
CA GLU A 302 10.10 -29.20 -8.18
C GLU A 302 9.44 -27.91 -8.72
N TYR A 303 8.57 -27.26 -7.94
CA TYR A 303 7.87 -26.04 -8.34
C TYR A 303 8.58 -24.75 -7.87
N GLN A 304 9.92 -24.73 -7.89
CA GLN A 304 10.71 -23.54 -7.55
C GLN A 304 10.40 -22.34 -8.45
N SER A 305 10.31 -22.58 -9.76
CA SER A 305 10.01 -21.56 -10.77
C SER A 305 8.69 -20.86 -10.52
N GLU A 306 7.64 -21.63 -10.22
CA GLU A 306 6.27 -21.18 -10.02
C GLU A 306 6.15 -20.39 -8.71
N ARG A 307 6.83 -20.83 -7.65
CA ARG A 307 6.94 -20.10 -6.39
C ARG A 307 7.61 -18.74 -6.58
N ALA A 308 8.72 -18.71 -7.33
CA ALA A 308 9.41 -17.45 -7.65
C ALA A 308 8.54 -16.54 -8.52
N ALA A 309 7.82 -17.08 -9.50
CA ALA A 309 6.88 -16.33 -10.32
C ALA A 309 5.73 -15.75 -9.48
N LEU A 310 5.14 -16.54 -8.58
CA LEU A 310 4.08 -16.09 -7.69
C LEU A 310 4.53 -14.92 -6.79
N ILE A 311 5.70 -15.05 -6.13
CA ILE A 311 6.23 -13.99 -5.29
C ILE A 311 6.48 -12.71 -6.10
N LYS A 312 7.07 -12.82 -7.30
CA LYS A 312 7.28 -11.67 -8.19
C LYS A 312 5.96 -11.01 -8.60
N ALA A 313 4.94 -11.79 -8.89
CA ALA A 313 3.62 -11.29 -9.27
C ALA A 313 2.98 -10.48 -8.12
N MET A 314 2.95 -11.05 -6.91
CA MET A 314 2.36 -10.40 -5.73
C MET A 314 3.14 -9.16 -5.32
N THR A 315 4.47 -9.26 -5.23
CA THR A 315 5.33 -8.13 -4.81
C THR A 315 5.41 -7.01 -5.84
N GLY A 316 5.40 -7.36 -7.14
CA GLY A 316 5.32 -6.39 -8.22
C GLY A 316 4.01 -5.60 -8.14
N ARG A 317 2.87 -6.29 -8.03
CA ARG A 317 1.56 -5.64 -7.90
C ARG A 317 1.44 -4.82 -6.62
N PHE A 318 1.96 -5.32 -5.49
CA PHE A 318 2.03 -4.59 -4.23
C PHE A 318 2.71 -3.21 -4.38
N CYS A 319 3.89 -3.18 -5.02
CA CYS A 319 4.59 -1.94 -5.31
C CYS A 319 3.82 -1.05 -6.29
N MET A 320 3.20 -1.62 -7.33
CA MET A 320 2.41 -0.88 -8.31
C MET A 320 1.19 -0.19 -7.66
N LEU A 321 0.48 -0.85 -6.74
CA LEU A 321 -0.65 -0.27 -6.01
C LEU A 321 -0.22 0.97 -5.22
N TYR A 322 0.88 0.84 -4.46
CA TYR A 322 1.44 1.96 -3.72
C TYR A 322 1.88 3.10 -4.64
N ARG A 323 2.65 2.79 -5.69
CA ARG A 323 3.13 3.76 -6.68
C ARG A 323 1.99 4.53 -7.31
N HIS A 324 0.95 3.84 -7.76
CA HIS A 324 -0.20 4.46 -8.42
C HIS A 324 -0.90 5.49 -7.54
N TRP A 325 -1.13 5.15 -6.27
CA TRP A 325 -1.66 6.11 -5.29
C TRP A 325 -0.69 7.28 -5.06
N TYR A 326 0.59 6.97 -4.83
CA TYR A 326 1.63 7.95 -4.51
C TYR A 326 1.79 9.00 -5.61
N GLU A 327 1.86 8.56 -6.85
CA GLU A 327 2.05 9.42 -8.03
C GLU A 327 0.75 10.12 -8.43
N THR A 328 -0.39 9.41 -8.40
CA THR A 328 -1.68 10.02 -8.79
C THR A 328 -2.07 11.15 -7.84
N LEU A 329 -1.81 11.01 -6.54
CA LEU A 329 -2.14 12.04 -5.54
C LEU A 329 -0.97 12.97 -5.20
N ASP A 330 0.12 12.91 -5.99
CA ASP A 330 1.29 13.77 -5.85
C ASP A 330 1.87 13.80 -4.43
N ILE A 331 1.92 12.63 -3.77
CA ILE A 331 2.38 12.48 -2.39
C ILE A 331 3.82 12.99 -2.21
N GLY A 332 4.67 12.72 -3.20
CA GLY A 332 6.07 13.14 -3.20
C GLY A 332 6.29 14.66 -3.22
N SER A 333 5.29 15.46 -3.61
CA SER A 333 5.42 16.92 -3.64
C SER A 333 5.43 17.56 -2.26
N TRP A 334 4.86 16.90 -1.25
CA TRP A 334 4.78 17.40 0.12
C TRP A 334 5.56 16.56 1.12
N MET A 335 6.07 15.40 0.69
CA MET A 335 7.09 14.66 1.43
C MET A 335 8.42 15.42 1.43
N PRO A 336 9.18 15.41 2.55
CA PRO A 336 10.51 15.99 2.59
C PRO A 336 11.42 15.30 1.57
N LYS A 337 12.23 16.10 0.88
CA LYS A 337 13.22 15.63 -0.07
C LYS A 337 14.56 15.44 0.64
N PRO A 338 15.34 14.41 0.26
CA PRO A 338 16.63 14.11 0.88
C PRO A 338 17.70 15.19 0.66
#